data_AF-A0A5R9NZ52-F1
#
_entry.id   AF-A0A5R9NZ52-F1
#
_cell.length_a   1.000
_cell.length_b   1.000
_cell.length_c   1.000
_cell.angle_alpha   90.00
_cell.angle_beta   90.00
_cell.angle_gamma   90.00
#
_symmetry.space_group_name_H-M   'P 1'
#
loop_
_entity.id
_entity.type
_entity.pdbx_description
1 polymer ?
#
loop_
_entity_poly.entity_id
_entity_poly.type
_entity_poly.pdbx_seq_one_letter_code
_entity_poly.pdbx_strand_id
1 'polypeptide(L)'
;MRNFEAGFDVTCIAGAEWSRLMAKYGLTRVDDHEDGWAWIGESGIVVTSCDPISGVFHDRERDERPDYASYIGISGSAEFVAGLFVDIKEVAEDIKGENFGSRSFI
;
A
#
# COMPACT_ATOMS: atom_id res chain seq x y z
N MET A 1 12.01 -18.61 -3.51
CA MET A 1 10.75 -18.65 -2.73
C MET A 1 9.65 -18.07 -3.60
N ARG A 2 8.41 -18.56 -3.51
CA ARG A 2 7.27 -17.86 -4.16
C ARG A 2 6.97 -16.61 -3.34
N ASN A 3 6.80 -15.48 -4.03
CA ASN A 3 6.24 -14.30 -3.41
C ASN A 3 4.73 -14.50 -3.23
N PHE A 4 4.22 -14.10 -2.07
CA PHE A 4 2.80 -13.96 -1.81
C PHE A 4 2.38 -12.55 -2.21
N GLU A 5 1.11 -12.39 -2.56
CA GLU A 5 0.58 -11.11 -3.03
C GLU A 5 -0.78 -10.84 -2.43
N ALA A 6 -1.09 -9.57 -2.26
CA ALA A 6 -2.43 -9.10 -1.96
C ALA A 6 -2.59 -7.69 -2.53
N GLY A 7 -3.83 -7.21 -2.60
CA GLY A 7 -4.08 -5.84 -3.03
C GLY A 7 -5.44 -5.33 -2.58
N PHE A 8 -5.59 -4.02 -2.71
CA PHE A 8 -6.81 -3.30 -2.43
C PHE A 8 -7.15 -2.38 -3.60
N ASP A 9 -8.43 -2.32 -3.94
CA ASP A 9 -9.01 -1.25 -4.76
C ASP A 9 -9.16 0.02 -3.89
N VAL A 10 -9.50 1.16 -4.50
CA VAL A 10 -9.85 2.46 -3.88
C VAL A 10 -9.94 2.38 -2.35
N THR A 11 -8.83 2.73 -1.70
CA THR A 11 -8.66 2.65 -0.24
C THR A 11 -8.40 4.04 0.33
N CYS A 12 -9.22 4.44 1.30
CA CYS A 12 -9.01 5.61 2.13
C CYS A 12 -8.31 5.17 3.43
N ILE A 13 -7.16 5.75 3.72
CA ILE A 13 -6.36 5.41 4.89
C ILE A 13 -5.57 6.64 5.32
N ALA A 14 -5.75 7.03 6.58
CA ALA A 14 -5.09 8.21 7.12
C ALA A 14 -3.57 8.11 6.99
N GLY A 15 -2.91 9.19 6.55
CA GLY A 15 -1.46 9.22 6.34
C GLY A 15 -0.66 8.90 7.61
N ALA A 16 -1.21 9.22 8.78
CA ALA A 16 -0.63 8.86 10.08
C ALA A 16 -0.69 7.35 10.34
N GLU A 17 -1.82 6.70 10.05
CA GLU A 17 -1.96 5.25 10.16
C GLU A 17 -1.09 4.52 9.13
N TRP A 18 -1.03 5.03 7.90
CA TRP A 18 -0.11 4.52 6.88
C TRP A 18 1.34 4.56 7.38
N SER A 19 1.78 5.72 7.87
CA SER A 19 3.14 5.89 8.41
C SER A 19 3.43 4.94 9.57
N ARG A 20 2.45 4.73 10.47
CA ARG A 20 2.55 3.79 11.59
C ARG A 20 2.69 2.35 11.10
N LEU A 21 1.92 1.94 10.10
CA LEU A 21 2.03 0.61 9.50
C LEU A 21 3.37 0.40 8.80
N MET A 22 3.81 1.34 7.95
CA MET A 22 5.11 1.21 7.27
C MET A 22 6.25 1.05 8.27
N ALA A 23 6.24 1.82 9.37
CA ALA A 23 7.20 1.67 10.46
C ALA A 23 7.10 0.31 11.18
N LYS A 24 5.88 -0.18 11.48
CA LYS A 24 5.64 -1.50 12.11
C LYS A 24 6.28 -2.63 11.31
N TYR A 25 6.21 -2.56 9.99
CA TYR A 25 6.75 -3.59 9.08
C TYR A 25 8.19 -3.32 8.61
N GLY A 26 8.84 -2.26 9.11
CA GLY A 26 10.21 -1.92 8.72
C GLY A 26 10.34 -1.52 7.24
N LEU A 27 9.27 -0.96 6.66
CA LEU A 27 9.23 -0.53 5.27
C LEU A 27 9.70 0.92 5.15
N THR A 28 10.56 1.20 4.18
CA THR A 28 11.08 2.54 3.90
C THR A 28 10.61 2.98 2.52
N ARG A 29 10.16 4.23 2.40
CA ARG A 29 9.78 4.79 1.10
C ARG A 29 10.99 4.83 0.17
N VAL A 30 10.77 4.48 -1.08
CA VAL A 30 11.73 4.70 -2.16
C VAL A 30 11.16 5.72 -3.14
N ASP A 31 12.02 6.61 -3.61
CA ASP A 31 11.69 7.56 -4.67
C ASP A 31 11.90 6.84 -6.02
N ASP A 32 10.98 7.02 -6.97
CA ASP A 32 11.00 6.45 -8.33
C ASP A 32 10.78 4.92 -8.47
N HIS A 33 9.60 4.42 -8.09
CA HIS A 33 9.17 3.08 -8.48
C HIS A 33 8.17 3.16 -9.66
N GLU A 34 8.42 2.38 -10.71
CA GLU A 34 7.68 2.48 -11.99
C GLU A 34 6.16 2.27 -11.83
N ASP A 35 5.77 1.40 -10.91
CA ASP A 35 4.37 1.05 -10.67
C ASP A 35 3.62 2.00 -9.73
N GLY A 36 4.29 2.96 -9.06
CA GLY A 36 3.63 3.78 -8.04
C GLY A 36 4.56 4.29 -6.94
N TRP A 37 3.97 4.79 -5.86
CA TRP A 37 4.70 5.08 -4.63
C TRP A 37 5.02 3.78 -3.91
N ALA A 38 6.30 3.48 -3.69
CA ALA A 38 6.71 2.22 -3.11
C ALA A 38 7.36 2.37 -1.74
N TRP A 39 7.11 1.39 -0.88
CA TRP A 39 7.76 1.19 0.40
C TRP A 39 8.33 -0.22 0.45
N ILE A 40 9.63 -0.33 0.69
CA ILE A 40 10.39 -1.58 0.60
C ILE A 40 11.03 -1.88 1.96
N GLY A 41 10.98 -3.14 2.37
CA GLY A 41 11.71 -3.67 3.50
C GLY A 41 12.20 -5.09 3.23
N GLU A 42 12.85 -5.70 4.21
CA GLU A 42 13.47 -7.03 4.06
C GLU A 42 12.44 -8.12 3.69
N SER A 43 11.22 -8.01 4.22
CA SER A 43 10.19 -9.04 4.06
C SER A 43 9.25 -8.82 2.86
N GLY A 44 9.31 -7.66 2.20
CA GLY A 44 8.43 -7.35 1.08
C GLY A 44 8.37 -5.89 0.66
N ILE A 45 7.44 -5.61 -0.25
CA ILE A 45 7.17 -4.32 -0.86
C ILE A 45 5.67 -4.02 -0.80
N VAL A 46 5.35 -2.74 -0.63
CA VAL A 46 4.02 -2.18 -0.79
C VAL A 46 4.09 -1.07 -1.80
N VAL A 47 3.12 -1.03 -2.72
CA VAL A 47 3.00 0.03 -3.72
C VAL A 47 1.61 0.66 -3.60
N THR A 48 1.51 1.97 -3.80
CA THR A 48 0.24 2.69 -3.91
C THR A 48 0.22 3.60 -5.13
N SER A 49 -0.97 3.83 -5.70
CA SER A 49 -1.10 4.81 -6.81
C SER A 49 -1.20 6.26 -6.32
N CYS A 50 -1.62 6.47 -5.08
CA CYS A 50 -1.61 7.77 -4.40
C CYS A 50 -0.84 7.63 -3.09
N ASP A 51 0.08 8.55 -2.80
CA ASP A 51 0.81 8.55 -1.53
C ASP A 51 -0.15 8.99 -0.42
N PRO A 52 -0.50 8.14 0.56
CA PRO A 52 -1.47 8.50 1.59
C PRO A 52 -1.02 9.64 2.50
N ILE A 53 0.29 9.93 2.54
CA ILE A 53 0.88 10.97 3.39
C ILE A 53 0.76 12.34 2.73
N SER A 54 1.15 12.47 1.47
CA SER A 54 1.11 13.74 0.74
C SER A 54 -0.17 13.95 -0.06
N GLY A 55 -0.88 12.87 -0.39
CA GLY A 55 -2.01 12.85 -1.29
C GLY A 55 -1.65 12.95 -2.77
N VAL A 56 -0.36 12.96 -3.12
CA VAL A 56 0.08 13.08 -4.51
C VAL A 56 -0.14 11.76 -5.24
N PHE A 57 -0.82 11.81 -6.38
CA PHE A 57 -0.91 10.65 -7.28
C PHE A 57 0.42 10.44 -8.01
N HIS A 58 0.81 9.18 -8.16
CA HIS A 58 1.99 8.82 -8.95
C HIS A 58 1.83 9.29 -10.41
N ASP A 59 0.63 9.12 -10.96
CA ASP A 59 0.21 9.79 -12.19
C ASP A 59 -0.21 11.24 -11.86
N ARG A 60 0.61 12.22 -12.28
CA ARG A 60 0.53 13.62 -11.85
C ARG A 60 -0.63 14.40 -12.45
N GLU A 61 -1.51 13.77 -13.23
CA GLU A 61 -2.67 14.43 -13.85
C GLU A 61 -3.89 14.56 -12.92
N ARG A 62 -3.75 14.25 -11.62
CA ARG A 62 -4.85 14.22 -10.66
C ARG A 62 -4.61 15.17 -9.48
N ASP A 63 -5.71 15.75 -8.98
CA ASP A 63 -5.69 16.56 -7.75
C ASP A 63 -5.19 15.75 -6.55
N GLU A 64 -4.44 16.41 -5.67
CA GLU A 64 -3.96 15.82 -4.42
C GLU A 64 -5.13 15.39 -3.52
N ARG A 65 -5.01 14.20 -2.92
CA ARG A 65 -5.96 13.64 -1.97
C ARG A 65 -5.24 13.02 -0.77
N PRO A 66 -4.95 13.80 0.28
CA PRO A 66 -4.42 13.25 1.53
C PRO A 66 -5.34 12.18 2.10
N ASP A 67 -4.80 11.27 2.90
CA ASP A 67 -5.54 10.18 3.54
C ASP A 67 -6.18 9.19 2.53
N TYR A 68 -5.60 9.11 1.34
CA TYR A 68 -6.08 8.27 0.24
C TYR A 68 -4.92 7.55 -0.46
N ALA A 69 -4.99 6.22 -0.50
CA ALA A 69 -3.99 5.37 -1.17
C ALA A 69 -4.35 5.04 -2.62
N SER A 70 -5.63 5.18 -2.98
CA SER A 70 -6.18 4.62 -4.21
C SER A 70 -5.99 3.10 -4.26
N TYR A 71 -5.21 2.60 -5.20
CA TYR A 71 -4.87 1.19 -5.29
C TYR A 71 -3.70 0.90 -4.36
N ILE A 72 -3.70 -0.29 -3.76
CA ILE A 72 -2.59 -0.80 -2.95
C ILE A 72 -2.20 -2.18 -3.48
N GLY A 73 -0.92 -2.40 -3.69
CA GLY A 73 -0.34 -3.71 -4.00
C GLY A 73 0.66 -4.11 -2.92
N ILE A 74 0.63 -5.37 -2.50
CA ILE A 74 1.52 -5.92 -1.47
C ILE A 74 2.17 -7.19 -2.04
N SER A 75 3.49 -7.32 -1.92
CA SER A 75 4.22 -8.54 -2.32
C SER A 75 5.34 -8.86 -1.34
N GLY A 76 5.56 -10.13 -1.02
CA GLY A 76 6.63 -10.53 -0.09
C GLY A 76 6.48 -11.94 0.48
N SER A 77 6.98 -12.15 1.70
CA SER A 77 6.77 -13.41 2.45
C SER A 77 5.30 -13.59 2.83
N ALA A 78 4.89 -14.85 3.08
CA ALA A 78 3.51 -15.16 3.43
C ALA A 78 3.06 -14.42 4.70
N GLU A 79 3.92 -14.42 5.72
CA GLU A 79 3.68 -13.80 7.01
C GLU A 79 3.57 -12.28 6.88
N PHE A 80 4.43 -11.67 6.07
CA PHE A 80 4.39 -10.23 5.78
C PHE A 80 3.09 -9.84 5.07
N VAL A 81 2.76 -10.51 3.97
CA VAL A 81 1.56 -10.19 3.19
C VAL A 81 0.28 -10.42 4.00
N ALA A 82 0.17 -11.55 4.71
CA ALA A 82 -0.98 -11.85 5.56
C ALA A 82 -1.15 -10.82 6.68
N GLY A 83 -0.06 -10.50 7.37
CA GLY A 83 -0.09 -9.53 8.46
C GLY A 83 -0.50 -8.14 7.97
N LEU A 84 0.20 -7.61 6.96
CA LEU A 84 -0.04 -6.26 6.50
C LEU A 84 -1.44 -6.11 5.86
N PHE A 85 -1.91 -7.13 5.15
CA PHE A 85 -3.27 -7.16 4.61
C PHE A 85 -4.32 -7.02 5.70
N VAL A 86 -4.20 -7.77 6.81
CA VAL A 86 -5.13 -7.67 7.94
C VAL A 86 -5.05 -6.28 8.59
N ASP A 87 -3.84 -5.80 8.85
CA ASP A 87 -3.62 -4.50 9.50
C ASP A 87 -4.19 -3.33 8.68
N ILE A 88 -4.04 -3.32 7.35
CA ILE A 88 -4.61 -2.28 6.49
C ILE A 88 -6.12 -2.26 6.61
N LYS A 89 -6.77 -3.44 6.64
CA LYS A 89 -8.23 -3.54 6.80
C LYS A 89 -8.73 -3.02 8.13
N GLU A 90 -7.94 -3.15 9.19
CA GLU A 90 -8.32 -2.70 10.52
C GLU A 90 -8.27 -1.17 10.67
N VAL A 91 -7.40 -0.50 9.91
CA VAL A 91 -7.16 0.94 10.04
C VAL A 91 -7.69 1.77 8.88
N ALA A 92 -8.00 1.16 7.74
CA ALA A 92 -8.59 1.87 6.61
C ALA A 92 -9.99 2.39 6.96
N GLU A 93 -10.29 3.61 6.53
CA GLU A 93 -11.59 4.23 6.74
C GLU A 93 -12.62 3.70 5.74
N ASP A 94 -12.18 3.41 4.53
CA ASP A 94 -13.00 2.83 3.46
C ASP A 94 -12.14 1.97 2.53
N ILE A 95 -12.69 0.84 2.12
CA ILE A 95 -12.09 -0.10 1.16
C ILE A 95 -13.19 -0.52 0.19
N LYS A 96 -13.05 -0.10 -1.07
CA LYS A 96 -14.01 -0.48 -2.10
C LYS A 96 -13.92 -1.96 -2.50
N GLY A 97 -12.72 -2.54 -2.42
CA GLY A 97 -12.46 -3.92 -2.78
C GLY A 97 -11.11 -4.39 -2.29
N GLU A 98 -10.98 -5.70 -2.08
CA GLU A 98 -9.76 -6.34 -1.60
C GLU A 98 -9.56 -7.68 -2.31
N ASN A 99 -8.30 -8.09 -2.45
CA ASN A 99 -7.96 -9.39 -2.99
C ASN A 99 -6.73 -9.96 -2.26
N PHE A 100 -6.89 -11.13 -1.66
CA PHE A 100 -5.79 -11.86 -1.03
C PHE A 100 -5.32 -12.99 -1.96
N GLY A 101 -4.04 -12.99 -2.33
CA GLY A 101 -3.44 -13.92 -3.29
C GLY A 101 -3.16 -13.33 -4.67
N SER A 102 -3.47 -12.05 -4.92
CA SER A 102 -3.14 -11.35 -6.18
C SER A 102 -3.01 -9.84 -5.97
N ARG A 103 -2.03 -9.22 -6.64
CA ARG A 103 -1.81 -7.76 -6.69
C ARG A 103 -2.73 -7.03 -7.69
N SER A 104 -3.99 -7.44 -7.89
CA SER A 104 -4.82 -7.16 -9.09
C SER A 104 -4.98 -5.69 -9.56
N PHE A 105 -4.40 -4.70 -8.89
CA PHE A 105 -4.67 -3.28 -9.08
C PHE A 105 -3.43 -2.37 -9.21
N ILE A 106 -2.21 -2.92 -9.13
CA ILE A 106 -0.96 -2.21 -9.41
C ILE A 106 -0.01 -3.13 -10.17
#